data_AF-A0A4Y2PKN7-F1
#
_entry.id   AF-A0A4Y2PKN7-F1
#
_cell.length_a   1.000
_cell.length_b   1.000
_cell.length_c   1.000
_cell.angle_alpha   90.00
_cell.angle_beta   90.00
_cell.angle_gamma   90.00
#
_symmetry.space_group_name_H-M   'P 1'
#
loop_
_entity.id
_entity.type
_entity.pdbx_description
1 polymer ?
#
loop_
_entity_poly.entity_id
_entity_poly.type
_entity_poly.pdbx_seq_one_letter_code
_entity_poly.pdbx_strand_id
1 'polypeptide(L)'
;MKETYETLKQMLSSIEYSKHSWHIRADLKVIAVLVGLQAGYTKFFFAFCASGRVGTEKKHYIKKVWPKRQFLIPSVKNEKNEPLSASEKILLPPLHIKLGLMKNFVKAMD
;
A
#
# COMPACT_ATOMS: atom_id res chain seq x y z
N MET A 1 9.40 -4.89 18.72
CA MET A 1 9.60 -5.67 17.46
C MET A 1 9.66 -4.67 16.31
N LYS A 2 10.62 -4.77 15.38
CA LYS A 2 10.73 -3.83 14.26
C LYS A 2 9.93 -4.35 13.06
N GLU A 3 9.14 -3.47 12.44
CA GLU A 3 8.38 -3.74 11.21
C GLU A 3 9.32 -3.66 9.99
N THR A 4 10.13 -4.68 9.80
CA THR A 4 11.02 -4.80 8.63
C THR A 4 10.52 -5.91 7.72
N TYR A 5 10.99 -5.89 6.47
CA TYR A 5 10.63 -6.92 5.49
C TYR A 5 10.99 -8.33 5.97
N GLU A 6 12.19 -8.50 6.53
CA GLU A 6 12.64 -9.81 7.03
C GLU A 6 11.81 -10.33 8.19
N THR A 7 11.41 -9.46 9.13
CA THR A 7 10.59 -9.89 10.27
C THR A 7 9.19 -10.30 9.83
N LEU A 8 8.58 -9.55 8.91
CA LEU A 8 7.28 -9.90 8.34
C LEU A 8 7.35 -11.18 7.50
N LYS A 9 8.41 -11.37 6.71
CA LYS A 9 8.64 -12.60 5.94
C LYS A 9 8.74 -13.81 6.86
N GLN A 10 9.51 -13.70 7.94
CA GLN A 10 9.66 -14.78 8.92
C GLN A 10 8.31 -15.10 9.61
N MET A 11 7.57 -14.07 10.02
CA MET A 11 6.23 -14.27 10.61
C MET A 11 5.27 -14.98 9.66
N LEU A 12 5.20 -14.56 8.39
CA LEU A 12 4.33 -15.16 7.39
C LEU A 12 4.68 -16.63 7.12
N SER A 13 5.98 -16.96 7.14
CA SER A 13 6.45 -18.34 7.07
C SER A 13 6.04 -19.16 8.29
N SER A 14 6.13 -18.59 9.50
CA SER A 14 5.75 -19.30 10.74
C SER A 14 4.26 -19.64 10.82
N ILE A 15 3.40 -18.85 10.19
CA ILE A 15 1.95 -19.11 10.11
C ILE A 15 1.54 -19.86 8.83
N GLU A 16 2.51 -20.30 8.03
CA GLU A 16 2.28 -21.00 6.76
C GLU A 16 1.32 -20.25 5.82
N TYR A 17 1.45 -18.93 5.74
CA TYR A 17 0.51 -18.06 5.00
C TYR A 17 0.29 -18.51 3.54
N SER A 18 1.34 -19.06 2.91
CA SER A 18 1.27 -19.60 1.55
C SER A 18 0.21 -20.68 1.36
N LYS A 19 -0.07 -21.50 2.39
CA LYS A 19 -1.10 -22.55 2.32
C LYS A 19 -2.50 -21.98 2.46
N HIS A 20 -2.66 -20.95 3.27
CA HIS A 20 -3.99 -20.49 3.68
C HIS A 20 -4.49 -19.25 2.93
N SER A 21 -3.59 -18.44 2.34
CA SER A 21 -3.94 -17.29 1.50
C SER A 21 -5.02 -16.37 2.12
N TRP A 22 -4.91 -16.12 3.42
CA TRP A 22 -5.86 -15.32 4.20
C TRP A 22 -5.88 -13.86 3.75
N HIS A 23 -6.96 -13.15 4.08
CA HIS A 23 -7.01 -11.71 3.86
C HIS A 23 -6.27 -10.98 4.98
N ILE A 24 -5.31 -10.12 4.63
CA ILE A 24 -4.52 -9.33 5.57
C ILE A 24 -5.10 -7.94 5.70
N ARG A 25 -5.38 -7.51 6.94
CA ARG A 25 -5.70 -6.12 7.27
C ARG A 25 -4.65 -5.60 8.25
N ALA A 26 -3.92 -4.58 7.85
CA ALA A 26 -2.87 -3.98 8.65
C ALA A 26 -2.81 -2.46 8.42
N ASP A 27 -1.93 -1.77 9.13
CA ASP A 27 -1.67 -0.36 8.90
C ASP A 27 -1.03 -0.14 7.51
N LEU A 28 -1.11 1.10 6.98
CA LEU A 28 -0.62 1.42 5.64
C LEU A 28 0.89 1.19 5.48
N LYS A 29 1.68 1.34 6.56
CA LYS A 29 3.12 1.12 6.58
C LYS A 29 3.45 -0.36 6.47
N VAL A 30 2.82 -1.23 7.26
CA VAL A 30 2.99 -2.69 7.14
C VAL A 30 2.54 -3.17 5.76
N ILE A 31 1.42 -2.65 5.25
CA ILE A 31 0.97 -3.01 3.90
C ILE A 31 2.01 -2.59 2.85
N ALA A 32 2.65 -1.42 2.99
CA ALA A 32 3.68 -0.99 2.05
C ALA A 32 4.83 -2.00 2.01
N VAL A 33 5.25 -2.51 3.18
CA VAL A 33 6.30 -3.54 3.28
C VAL A 33 5.85 -4.87 2.67
N LEU A 34 4.59 -5.28 2.90
CA LEU A 34 4.02 -6.52 2.32
C LEU A 34 3.94 -6.48 0.79
N VAL A 35 3.68 -5.31 0.22
CA VAL A 35 3.63 -5.09 -1.24
C VAL A 35 5.02 -4.83 -1.82
N GLY A 36 6.08 -4.77 -1.00
CA GLY A 36 7.45 -4.57 -1.45
C GLY A 36 7.84 -3.12 -1.75
N LEU A 37 7.02 -2.15 -1.32
CA LEU A 37 7.32 -0.72 -1.46
C LEU A 37 8.42 -0.27 -0.49
N GLN A 38 9.19 0.74 -0.92
CA GLN A 38 10.17 1.39 -0.07
C GLN A 38 9.52 2.05 1.16
N ALA A 39 10.05 1.73 2.35
CA ALA A 39 9.63 2.34 3.60
C ALA A 39 9.80 3.88 3.55
N GLY A 40 8.75 4.61 3.93
CA GLY A 40 8.71 6.08 3.88
C GLY A 40 8.09 6.66 2.61
N TYR A 41 7.72 5.83 1.63
CA TYR A 41 7.02 6.32 0.44
C TYR A 41 5.56 6.67 0.75
N THR A 42 5.24 7.96 0.71
CA THR A 42 3.92 8.51 1.08
C THR A 42 2.82 8.22 0.07
N LYS A 43 3.15 7.75 -1.14
CA LYS A 43 2.15 7.49 -2.19
C LYS A 43 1.75 6.02 -2.27
N PHE A 44 1.38 5.47 -1.12
CA PHE A 44 0.94 4.08 -0.96
C PHE A 44 -0.16 3.65 -1.96
N PHE A 45 -1.05 4.56 -2.36
CA PHE A 45 -2.08 4.28 -3.38
C PHE A 45 -1.52 3.79 -4.74
N PHE A 46 -0.25 4.09 -5.04
CA PHE A 46 0.40 3.62 -6.26
C PHE A 46 0.64 2.12 -6.26
N ALA A 47 0.69 1.45 -5.11
CA ALA A 47 0.82 -0.02 -5.07
C ALA A 47 -0.32 -0.72 -5.82
N PHE A 48 -1.51 -0.12 -5.86
CA PHE A 48 -2.71 -0.72 -6.46
C PHE A 48 -3.00 -0.22 -7.88
N CYS A 49 -2.55 0.99 -8.23
CA CYS A 49 -2.86 1.64 -9.51
C CYS A 49 -1.59 2.00 -10.30
N ALA A 50 -1.63 1.86 -11.62
CA ALA A 50 -0.47 2.05 -12.49
C ALA A 50 -0.03 3.53 -12.70
N SER A 51 -0.87 4.50 -12.32
CA SER A 51 -0.70 5.92 -12.69
C SER A 51 0.25 6.70 -11.78
N GLY A 52 1.24 7.34 -12.42
CA GLY A 52 2.34 8.16 -11.90
C GLY A 52 1.97 9.41 -11.08
N ARG A 53 0.73 9.88 -11.15
CA ARG A 53 0.34 11.25 -10.79
C ARG A 53 -1.00 11.31 -10.08
N VAL A 54 -1.03 10.93 -8.80
CA VAL A 54 -2.14 11.33 -7.92
C VAL A 54 -1.85 12.77 -7.47
N GLY A 55 -2.69 13.72 -7.87
CA GLY A 55 -2.70 15.09 -7.33
C GLY A 55 -2.10 16.22 -8.17
N THR A 56 -1.55 15.97 -9.37
CA THR A 56 -1.01 17.06 -10.23
C THR A 56 -1.96 17.52 -11.34
N GLU A 57 -3.17 16.96 -11.41
CA GLU A 57 -4.14 17.32 -12.45
C GLU A 57 -5.28 18.17 -11.83
N LYS A 58 -5.60 19.31 -12.46
CA LYS A 58 -6.69 20.24 -12.08
C LYS A 58 -8.11 19.64 -12.15
N LYS A 59 -8.23 18.32 -12.28
CA LYS A 59 -9.45 17.56 -12.58
C LYS A 59 -9.87 16.69 -11.40
N HIS A 60 -9.91 17.27 -10.21
CA HIS A 60 -10.18 16.57 -8.94
C HIS A 60 -11.54 15.86 -8.88
N TYR A 61 -12.51 16.29 -9.69
CA TYR A 61 -13.88 15.76 -9.70
C TYR A 61 -14.16 14.77 -10.85
N ILE A 62 -13.18 14.46 -11.69
CA ILE A 62 -13.37 13.51 -12.79
C ILE A 62 -13.17 12.10 -12.26
N LYS A 63 -14.22 11.28 -12.32
CA LYS A 63 -14.15 9.84 -12.03
C LYS A 63 -13.31 9.16 -13.11
N LYS A 64 -12.05 8.87 -12.80
CA LYS A 64 -11.17 8.03 -13.63
C LYS A 64 -11.22 6.59 -13.14
N VAL A 65 -11.52 5.66 -14.04
CA VAL A 65 -11.29 4.24 -13.81
C VAL A 65 -9.83 3.98 -14.11
N TRP A 66 -9.05 3.63 -13.09
CA TRP A 66 -7.63 3.35 -13.25
C TRP A 66 -7.42 1.87 -13.52
N PRO A 67 -6.53 1.51 -14.45
CA PRO A 67 -6.19 0.11 -14.67
C PRO A 67 -5.49 -0.44 -13.43
N LYS A 68 -5.89 -1.66 -13.05
CA LYS A 68 -5.26 -2.42 -11.98
C LYS A 68 -3.79 -2.64 -12.31
N ARG A 69 -2.91 -2.40 -11.34
CA ARG A 69 -1.50 -2.73 -11.52
C ARG A 69 -1.33 -4.26 -11.51
N GLN A 70 -0.91 -4.82 -12.64
CA GLN A 70 -0.69 -6.27 -12.79
C GLN A 70 0.68 -6.72 -12.29
N PHE A 71 1.71 -5.87 -12.43
CA PHE A 71 3.08 -6.20 -12.06
C PHE A 71 3.68 -5.14 -11.14
N LEU A 72 4.29 -5.60 -10.07
CA LEU A 72 5.21 -4.85 -9.23
C LEU A 72 6.61 -5.26 -9.70
N ILE A 73 7.23 -4.45 -10.55
CA ILE A 73 8.59 -4.69 -11.05
C ILE A 73 9.55 -3.94 -10.12
N PRO A 74 10.40 -4.66 -9.36
CA PRO A 74 11.42 -4.04 -8.53
C PRO A 74 12.24 -3.01 -9.33
N SER A 75 12.60 -1.88 -8.71
CA SER A 75 13.39 -0.78 -9.29
C SER A 75 12.65 0.21 -10.21
N VAL A 76 11.47 -0.10 -10.78
CA VAL A 76 10.83 0.80 -11.77
C VAL A 76 9.96 1.89 -11.10
N LYS A 77 9.41 1.66 -9.90
CA LYS A 77 8.46 2.59 -9.22
C LYS A 77 8.56 2.61 -7.68
N ASN A 78 9.76 2.63 -7.10
CA ASN A 78 10.02 2.57 -5.65
C ASN A 78 9.64 1.24 -4.97
N GLU A 79 9.60 0.17 -5.77
CA GLU A 79 9.46 -1.21 -5.29
C GLU A 79 10.87 -1.74 -5.06
N LYS A 80 11.20 -2.04 -3.80
CA LYS A 80 12.56 -2.45 -3.39
C LYS A 80 12.67 -3.97 -3.25
N ASN A 81 11.59 -4.62 -2.81
CA ASN A 81 11.56 -6.04 -2.50
C ASN A 81 10.43 -6.72 -3.27
N GLU A 82 10.50 -8.05 -3.39
CA GLU A 82 9.39 -8.84 -3.89
C GLU A 82 8.18 -8.75 -2.95
N PRO A 83 6.94 -8.76 -3.47
CA PRO A 83 5.75 -8.74 -2.64
C PRO A 83 5.61 -10.05 -1.86
N LEU A 84 5.38 -9.96 -0.55
CA LEU A 84 5.16 -11.10 0.35
C LEU A 84 3.72 -11.61 0.31
N SER A 85 2.79 -10.80 -0.20
CA SER A 85 1.38 -11.16 -0.36
C SER A 85 0.81 -10.56 -1.63
N ALA A 86 -0.12 -11.26 -2.25
CA ALA A 86 -0.91 -10.73 -3.35
C ALA A 86 -1.67 -9.47 -2.89
N SER A 87 -1.65 -8.42 -3.72
CA SER A 87 -2.34 -7.16 -3.44
C SER A 87 -3.86 -7.33 -3.30
N GLU A 88 -4.43 -8.36 -3.91
CA GLU A 88 -5.86 -8.69 -3.85
C GLU A 88 -6.30 -9.19 -2.47
N LYS A 89 -5.37 -9.77 -1.70
CA LYS A 89 -5.65 -10.28 -0.36
C LYS A 89 -5.52 -9.22 0.72
N ILE A 90 -5.11 -8.02 0.34
CA ILE A 90 -4.84 -6.93 1.26
C ILE A 90 -6.08 -6.05 1.38
N LEU A 91 -6.63 -5.98 2.59
CA LEU A 91 -7.75 -5.13 2.92
C LEU A 91 -7.26 -3.80 3.48
N LEU A 92 -7.63 -2.72 2.80
CA LEU A 92 -7.32 -1.38 3.28
C LEU A 92 -8.08 -1.07 4.58
N PRO A 93 -7.41 -0.50 5.59
CA PRO A 93 -8.07 -0.11 6.83
C PRO A 93 -8.84 1.21 6.65
N PRO A 94 -10.19 1.21 6.67
CA PRO A 94 -10.98 2.42 6.44
C PRO A 94 -10.74 3.50 7.51
N LEU A 95 -10.43 3.09 8.74
CA LEU A 95 -10.16 4.00 9.85
C LEU A 95 -8.91 4.86 9.60
N HIS A 96 -7.78 4.27 9.21
CA HIS A 96 -6.54 5.01 8.95
C HIS A 96 -6.70 5.99 7.78
N ILE A 97 -7.48 5.62 6.76
CA ILE A 97 -7.81 6.52 5.64
C ILE A 97 -8.62 7.71 6.14
N LYS A 98 -9.69 7.47 6.93
CA LYS A 98 -10.56 8.51 7.47
C LYS A 98 -9.78 9.49 8.36
N LEU A 99 -8.93 8.97 9.24
CA LEU A 99 -8.09 9.79 10.12
C LEU A 99 -7.06 10.61 9.33
N GLY A 100 -6.43 10.02 8.31
CA GLY A 100 -5.50 10.73 7.42
C GLY A 100 -6.16 11.88 6.65
N LEU A 101 -7.37 11.66 6.13
CA LEU A 101 -8.16 12.68 5.45
C LEU A 101 -8.58 13.81 6.40
N MET A 102 -9.06 13.47 7.60
CA MET A 102 -9.45 14.46 8.61
C MET A 102 -8.26 15.33 9.03
N LYS A 103 -7.08 14.74 9.21
CA LYS A 103 -5.86 15.48 9.52
C LYS A 103 -5.49 16.48 8.42
N ASN A 104 -5.62 16.10 7.15
CA ASN A 104 -5.36 17.00 6.03
C ASN A 104 -6.42 18.10 5.91
N PHE A 105 -7.68 17.78 6.22
CA PHE A 105 -8.78 18.73 6.23
C PHE A 105 -8.54 19.81 7.29
N VAL A 106 -8.26 19.43 8.54
CA VAL A 106 -7.95 20.38 9.62
C VAL A 106 -6.76 21.26 9.27
N LYS A 107 -5.67 20.68 8.74
CA LYS A 107 -4.49 21.43 8.29
C LYS A 107 -4.74 22.44 7.17
N ALA A 108 -5.80 22.26 6.38
CA ALA A 108 -6.16 23.19 5.31
C ALA A 108 -7.14 24.28 5.80
N MET A 109 -7.70 24.11 7.00
CA MET A 109 -8.53 25.13 7.66
C MET A 109 -7.69 26.12 8.47
N ASP A 110 -6.54 25.68 9.00
CA ASP A 110 -5.49 26.56 9.55
C ASP A 110 -4.77 27.35 8.44
#